data_AF-A0A0Q8MSG0-F1
#
_entry.id   AF-A0A0Q8MSG0-F1
#
_cell.length_a   1.000
_cell.length_b   1.000
_cell.length_c   1.000
_cell.angle_alpha   90.00
_cell.angle_beta   90.00
_cell.angle_gamma   90.00
#
_symmetry.space_group_name_H-M   'P 1'
#
loop_
_entity.id
_entity.type
_entity.pdbx_description
1 polymer ?
#
loop_
_entity_poly.entity_id
_entity_poly.type
_entity_poly.pdbx_seq_one_letter_code
_entity_poly.pdbx_strand_id
1 'polypeptide(L)'
;MPSPNRVTRFRRAYQEPQFLFDARRPMSAPTAQMIDQVITHADIAVRMAGERLKLRLSAGMIDELQAQGKLGADAARLADLTVVWDEREGQVITVRDDARLRDAAQRWADWDSLWDEESFAPEPLRHSAAA
;
A
#
# COMPACT_ATOMS: atom_id res chain seq x y z
N MET A 1 -25.82 -10.21 -53.59
CA MET A 1 -25.79 -10.61 -52.17
C MET A 1 -24.82 -9.71 -51.42
N PRO A 2 -25.27 -8.85 -50.50
CA PRO A 2 -24.38 -8.04 -49.66
C PRO A 2 -24.04 -8.72 -48.32
N SER A 3 -22.78 -8.57 -47.90
CA SER A 3 -22.15 -9.13 -46.70
C SER A 3 -22.73 -8.59 -45.39
N PRO A 4 -22.72 -9.35 -44.27
CA PRO A 4 -23.18 -8.85 -42.99
C PRO A 4 -22.19 -7.84 -42.38
N ASN A 5 -22.76 -6.69 -42.05
CA ASN A 5 -22.13 -5.53 -41.41
C ASN A 5 -21.52 -5.93 -40.05
N ARG A 6 -20.20 -5.78 -39.89
CA ARG A 6 -19.50 -6.07 -38.61
C ARG A 6 -19.73 -4.89 -37.67
N VAL A 7 -20.74 -5.01 -36.81
CA VAL A 7 -21.03 -4.01 -35.77
C VAL A 7 -19.96 -4.11 -34.69
N THR A 8 -18.90 -3.31 -34.81
CA THR A 8 -17.92 -3.12 -33.74
C THR A 8 -18.60 -2.32 -32.63
N ARG A 9 -19.02 -3.00 -31.54
CA ARG A 9 -19.47 -2.31 -30.34
C ARG A 9 -18.29 -1.54 -29.76
N PHE A 10 -18.25 -0.23 -29.96
CA PHE A 10 -17.43 0.64 -29.13
C PHE A 10 -17.93 0.52 -27.69
N ARG A 11 -17.20 -0.22 -26.85
CA ARG A 11 -17.33 -0.07 -25.41
C ARG A 11 -16.88 1.36 -25.11
N ARG A 12 -17.84 2.27 -24.99
CA ARG A 12 -17.60 3.59 -24.42
C ARG A 12 -16.98 3.32 -23.06
N ALA A 13 -15.70 3.67 -22.90
CA ALA A 13 -15.06 3.64 -21.59
C ALA A 13 -15.91 4.53 -20.70
N TYR A 14 -16.63 3.91 -19.77
CA TYR A 14 -17.32 4.64 -18.73
C TYR A 14 -16.20 5.32 -17.95
N GLN A 15 -15.98 6.61 -18.21
CA GLN A 15 -15.14 7.43 -17.36
C GLN A 15 -15.84 7.42 -16.01
N GLU A 16 -15.34 6.59 -15.10
CA GLU A 16 -15.84 6.63 -13.73
C GLU A 16 -15.68 8.06 -13.22
N PRO A 17 -16.71 8.60 -12.55
CA PRO A 17 -16.58 9.88 -11.89
C PRO A 17 -15.35 9.82 -10.98
N GLN A 18 -14.41 10.72 -11.22
CA GLN A 18 -13.24 10.94 -10.39
C GLN A 18 -13.73 11.47 -9.04
N PHE A 19 -14.22 10.58 -8.19
CA PHE A 19 -14.38 10.90 -6.80
C PHE A 19 -12.98 11.19 -6.23
N LEU A 20 -12.86 12.22 -5.40
CA LEU A 20 -11.65 12.58 -4.63
C LEU A 20 -11.11 11.45 -3.74
N PHE A 21 -11.75 10.29 -3.73
CA PHE A 21 -11.37 9.05 -3.07
C PHE A 21 -10.75 8.03 -4.03
N ASP A 22 -9.93 8.46 -5.00
CA ASP A 22 -9.25 7.53 -5.91
C ASP A 22 -8.15 6.76 -5.15
N ALA A 23 -8.59 5.83 -4.29
CA ALA A 23 -7.79 4.88 -3.53
C ALA A 23 -7.12 3.84 -4.44
N ARG A 24 -7.20 4.00 -5.76
CA ARG A 24 -6.75 3.05 -6.77
C ARG A 24 -5.49 3.49 -7.48
N ARG A 25 -4.68 4.42 -6.93
CA ARG A 25 -3.35 4.67 -7.48
C ARG A 25 -2.65 3.31 -7.58
N PRO A 26 -2.37 2.80 -8.80
CA PRO A 26 -1.84 1.47 -8.94
C PRO A 26 -0.42 1.51 -8.41
N MET A 27 -0.21 1.09 -7.16
CA MET A 27 1.15 0.84 -6.71
C MET A 27 1.73 -0.24 -7.60
N SER A 28 2.78 0.14 -8.33
CA SER A 28 3.56 -0.73 -9.20
C SER A 28 3.95 -1.96 -8.42
N ALA A 29 3.91 -3.15 -9.02
CA ALA A 29 4.36 -4.36 -8.35
C ALA A 29 5.80 -4.18 -7.79
N PRO A 30 6.16 -4.85 -6.67
CA PRO A 30 7.53 -4.82 -6.18
C PRO A 30 8.49 -5.30 -7.26
N THR A 31 9.61 -4.60 -7.40
CA THR A 31 10.64 -4.97 -8.38
C THR A 31 11.45 -6.17 -7.87
N ALA A 32 12.10 -6.88 -8.79
CA ALA A 32 12.99 -7.98 -8.43
C ALA A 32 14.11 -7.54 -7.47
N GLN A 33 14.64 -6.32 -7.67
CA GLN A 33 15.66 -5.74 -6.79
C GLN A 33 15.17 -5.57 -5.35
N MET A 34 13.92 -5.14 -5.15
CA MET A 34 13.35 -5.01 -3.81
C MET A 34 13.21 -6.37 -3.11
N ILE A 35 12.80 -7.40 -3.86
CA ILE A 35 12.67 -8.76 -3.34
C ILE A 35 14.04 -9.30 -2.94
N ASP A 36 15.06 -9.10 -3.80
CA ASP A 36 16.45 -9.48 -3.54
C ASP A 36 17.02 -8.80 -2.29
N GLN A 37 16.74 -7.51 -2.11
CA GLN A 37 17.13 -6.76 -0.91
C GLN A 37 16.49 -7.33 0.36
N VAL A 38 15.21 -7.72 0.32
CA VAL A 38 14.54 -8.36 1.47
C VAL A 38 15.17 -9.72 1.75
N ILE A 39 15.44 -10.54 0.74
CA ILE A 39 16.06 -11.86 0.95
C ILE A 39 17.47 -11.72 1.55
N THR A 40 18.25 -10.75 1.07
CA THR A 40 19.65 -10.56 1.45
C THR A 40 19.80 -9.94 2.84
N HIS A 41 18.91 -9.03 3.21
CA HIS A 41 19.08 -8.19 4.40
C HIS A 41 18.03 -8.39 5.49
N ALA A 42 17.04 -9.28 5.30
CA ALA A 42 16.00 -9.52 6.30
C ALA A 42 16.61 -9.81 7.68
N ASP A 43 16.29 -8.93 8.62
CA ASP A 43 16.57 -9.10 10.04
C ASP A 43 15.48 -9.90 10.74
N ILE A 44 14.26 -9.92 10.18
CA ILE A 44 13.14 -10.72 10.69
C ILE A 44 12.97 -11.94 9.79
N ALA A 45 13.31 -13.12 10.32
CA ALA A 45 13.08 -14.41 9.69
C ALA A 45 12.26 -15.33 10.61
N VAL A 46 11.04 -15.65 10.21
CA VAL A 46 10.13 -16.52 10.98
C VAL A 46 9.95 -17.85 10.24
N ARG A 47 10.33 -18.95 10.89
CA ARG A 47 10.10 -20.32 10.39
C ARG A 47 8.62 -20.65 10.38
N MET A 48 8.16 -21.22 9.28
CA MET A 48 6.81 -21.71 9.06
C MET A 48 6.83 -23.23 8.83
N ALA A 49 5.66 -23.86 8.88
CA ALA A 49 5.53 -25.27 8.52
C ALA A 49 5.98 -25.53 7.08
N GLY A 50 6.60 -26.68 6.84
CA GLY A 50 7.05 -27.11 5.52
C GLY A 50 8.33 -26.45 5.03
N GLU A 51 9.30 -26.17 5.92
CA GLU A 51 10.63 -25.61 5.59
C GLU A 51 10.57 -24.25 4.88
N ARG A 52 9.56 -23.45 5.26
CA ARG A 52 9.36 -22.10 4.71
C ARG A 52 9.83 -21.05 5.70
N LEU A 53 10.38 -19.97 5.17
CA LEU A 53 10.74 -18.78 5.92
C LEU A 53 9.90 -17.59 5.47
N LYS A 54 9.35 -16.88 6.44
CA LYS A 54 8.79 -15.55 6.24
C LYS A 54 9.87 -14.52 6.56
N LEU A 55 10.31 -13.80 5.54
CA LEU A 55 11.36 -12.79 5.60
C LEU A 55 10.75 -11.39 5.53
N ARG A 56 11.23 -10.50 6.41
CA ARG A 56 10.87 -9.08 6.45
C ARG A 56 12.05 -8.24 6.90
N LEU A 57 12.01 -6.96 6.53
CA LEU A 57 12.90 -5.93 7.06
C LEU A 57 12.16 -5.10 8.12
N SER A 58 12.77 -4.89 9.27
CA SER A 58 12.32 -3.88 10.23
C SER A 58 12.68 -2.47 9.75
N ALA A 59 11.97 -1.46 10.28
CA ALA A 59 12.30 -0.07 10.01
C ALA A 59 13.74 0.27 10.46
N GLY A 60 14.16 -0.21 11.63
CA GLY A 60 15.51 0.02 12.14
C GLY A 60 16.60 -0.56 11.23
N MET A 61 16.38 -1.78 10.71
CA MET A 61 17.31 -2.38 9.76
C MET A 61 17.39 -1.59 8.45
N ILE A 62 16.28 -1.04 7.96
CA ILE A 62 16.27 -0.18 6.77
C ILE A 62 17.08 1.09 7.02
N ASP A 63 16.87 1.75 8.17
CA ASP A 63 17.60 2.97 8.55
C ASP A 63 19.11 2.71 8.63
N GLU A 64 19.51 1.58 9.25
CA GLU A 64 20.91 1.16 9.33
C GLU A 64 21.53 0.92 7.94
N LEU A 65 20.80 0.24 7.05
CA LEU A 65 21.27 -0.04 5.70
C LEU A 65 21.31 1.22 4.82
N GLN A 66 20.42 2.18 5.04
CA GLN A 66 20.47 3.50 4.40
C GLN A 66 21.67 4.30 4.90
N ALA A 67 21.94 4.31 6.22
CA ALA A 67 23.11 4.96 6.80
C ALA A 67 24.43 4.37 6.27
N GLN A 68 24.44 3.07 5.94
CA GLN A 68 25.56 2.37 5.31
C GLN A 68 25.64 2.58 3.79
N GLY A 69 24.68 3.28 3.17
CA GLY A 69 24.62 3.50 1.72
C GLY A 69 24.25 2.26 0.90
N LYS A 70 23.74 1.21 1.54
CA LYS A 70 23.33 -0.05 0.87
C LYS A 70 21.92 0.02 0.28
N LEU A 71 21.08 0.90 0.82
CA LEU A 71 19.71 1.13 0.37
C LEU A 71 19.53 2.59 -0.05
N GLY A 72 18.71 2.82 -1.07
CA GLY A 72 18.35 4.16 -1.53
C GLY A 72 17.31 4.85 -0.64
N ALA A 73 17.04 6.13 -0.90
CA ALA A 73 16.08 6.93 -0.12
C ALA A 73 14.64 6.35 -0.14
N ASP A 74 14.24 5.67 -1.21
CA ASP A 74 12.91 5.06 -1.36
C ASP A 74 12.77 3.67 -0.71
N ALA A 75 13.71 3.28 0.16
CA ALA A 75 13.71 1.96 0.80
C ALA A 75 12.64 1.77 1.89
N ALA A 76 11.92 2.82 2.29
CA ALA A 76 10.84 2.73 3.28
C ALA A 76 9.74 1.72 2.90
N ARG A 77 9.55 1.48 1.59
CA ARG A 77 8.61 0.48 1.06
C ARG A 77 9.05 -0.96 1.34
N LEU A 78 10.33 -1.23 1.59
CA LEU A 78 10.82 -2.56 1.93
C LEU A 78 10.25 -3.07 3.26
N ALA A 79 9.87 -2.19 4.19
CA ALA A 79 9.21 -2.56 5.45
C ALA A 79 7.80 -3.17 5.23
N ASP A 80 7.16 -2.81 4.11
CA ASP A 80 5.86 -3.37 3.71
C ASP A 80 5.97 -4.72 3.01
N LEU A 81 7.18 -5.08 2.57
CA LEU A 81 7.39 -6.34 1.87
C LEU A 81 7.51 -7.50 2.84
N THR A 82 6.77 -8.55 2.52
CA THR A 82 6.90 -9.87 3.11
C THR A 82 7.22 -10.85 2.01
N VAL A 83 8.35 -11.54 2.13
CA VAL A 83 8.75 -12.60 1.20
C VAL A 83 8.62 -13.94 1.92
N VAL A 84 7.90 -14.88 1.30
CA VAL A 84 7.85 -16.28 1.74
C VAL A 84 8.83 -17.07 0.87
N TRP A 85 9.88 -17.57 1.51
CA TRP A 85 10.97 -18.32 0.90
C TRP A 85 10.85 -19.80 1.25
N ASP A 86 11.11 -20.67 0.27
CA ASP A 86 11.30 -22.10 0.48
C ASP A 86 12.79 -22.39 0.69
N GLU A 87 13.19 -22.80 1.90
CA GLU A 87 14.59 -23.10 2.18
C GLU A 87 15.09 -24.31 1.40
N ARG A 88 14.22 -25.29 1.12
CA ARG A 88 14.61 -26.56 0.50
C ARG A 88 14.86 -26.39 -0.99
N GLU A 89 13.97 -25.66 -1.65
CA GLU A 89 14.02 -25.45 -3.11
C GLU A 89 14.78 -24.19 -3.50
N GLY A 90 15.07 -23.30 -2.54
CA GLY A 90 15.79 -22.05 -2.77
C GLY A 90 15.00 -21.07 -3.63
N GLN A 91 13.69 -20.99 -3.40
CA GLN A 91 12.76 -20.25 -4.26
C GLN A 91 11.82 -19.34 -3.46
N VAL A 92 11.41 -18.24 -4.09
CA VAL A 92 10.34 -17.38 -3.59
C VAL A 92 8.99 -18.02 -3.92
N ILE A 93 8.22 -18.37 -2.90
CA ILE A 93 6.87 -18.92 -3.06
C ILE A 93 5.86 -17.78 -3.23
N THR A 94 5.99 -16.72 -2.44
CA THR A 94 5.02 -15.61 -2.43
C THR A 94 5.69 -14.32 -2.00
N VAL A 95 5.30 -13.22 -2.65
CA VAL A 95 5.65 -11.86 -2.23
C VAL A 95 4.36 -11.13 -1.92
N ARG A 96 4.28 -10.55 -0.73
CA ARG A 96 3.17 -9.72 -0.29
C ARG A 96 3.68 -8.30 -0.05
N ASP A 97 2.94 -7.33 -0.53
CA ASP A 97 3.22 -5.92 -0.39
C ASP A 97 2.05 -5.24 0.35
N ASP A 98 2.29 -4.91 1.63
CA ASP A 98 1.30 -4.29 2.50
C ASP A 98 1.30 -2.75 2.40
N ALA A 99 2.06 -2.15 1.47
CA ALA A 99 2.09 -0.69 1.30
C ALA A 99 0.69 -0.13 1.03
N ARG A 100 -0.19 -0.91 0.39
CA ARG A 100 -1.58 -0.51 0.12
C ARG A 100 -2.40 -0.39 1.39
N LEU A 101 -2.15 -1.28 2.34
CA LEU A 101 -2.81 -1.28 3.64
C LEU A 101 -2.35 -0.09 4.46
N ARG A 102 -1.04 0.23 4.42
CA ARG A 102 -0.47 1.41 5.08
C ARG A 102 -1.02 2.73 4.51
N ASP A 103 -1.03 2.87 3.19
CA ASP A 103 -1.56 4.06 2.50
C ASP A 103 -3.07 4.25 2.76
N ALA A 104 -3.84 3.15 2.77
CA ALA A 104 -5.24 3.20 3.16
C ALA A 104 -5.44 3.62 4.63
N ALA A 105 -4.63 3.09 5.55
CA ALA A 105 -4.68 3.46 6.97
C ALA A 105 -4.30 4.92 7.21
N GLN A 106 -3.27 5.43 6.54
CA GLN A 106 -2.87 6.84 6.63
C GLN A 106 -3.96 7.76 6.11
N ARG A 107 -4.53 7.47 4.93
CA ARG A 107 -5.62 8.27 4.37
C ARG A 107 -6.87 8.30 5.27
N TRP A 108 -7.14 7.20 5.98
CA TRP A 108 -8.20 7.17 6.97
C TRP A 108 -7.89 8.05 8.18
N ALA A 109 -6.66 8.00 8.70
CA ALA A 109 -6.24 8.83 9.83
C ALA A 109 -6.25 10.34 9.48
N ASP A 110 -5.80 10.70 8.27
CA ASP A 110 -5.86 12.08 7.79
C ASP A 110 -7.30 12.58 7.70
N TRP A 111 -8.22 11.71 7.25
CA TRP A 111 -9.66 12.02 7.21
C TRP A 111 -10.19 12.25 8.62
N ASP A 112 -9.96 11.32 9.56
CA ASP A 112 -10.39 11.44 10.97
C ASP A 112 -9.90 12.74 11.63
N SER A 113 -8.67 13.16 11.33
CA SER A 113 -8.10 14.42 11.86
C SER A 113 -8.80 15.69 11.38
N LEU A 114 -9.64 15.63 10.35
CA LEU A 114 -10.45 16.76 9.88
C LEU A 114 -11.75 16.92 10.69
N TRP A 115 -12.13 15.93 11.49
CA TRP A 115 -13.29 15.98 12.39
C TRP A 115 -12.81 16.10 13.84
N ASP A 116 -12.36 17.30 14.22
CA ASP A 116 -12.10 17.61 15.63
C ASP A 116 -13.41 17.61 16.44
N GLU A 117 -13.35 17.18 17.70
CA GLU A 117 -14.49 17.09 18.64
C GLU A 117 -15.18 18.47 18.84
N GLU A 118 -14.44 19.56 18.65
CA GLU A 118 -14.94 20.95 18.62
C GLU A 118 -15.91 21.22 17.45
N SER A 119 -15.83 20.47 16.35
CA SER A 119 -16.74 20.59 15.20
C SER A 119 -18.16 20.10 15.51
N PHE A 120 -18.32 19.30 16.58
CA PHE A 120 -19.61 18.82 17.07
C PHE A 120 -20.15 19.64 18.25
N ALA A 121 -19.46 20.73 18.64
CA ALA A 121 -19.97 21.62 19.67
C ALA A 121 -21.28 22.25 19.21
N PRO A 122 -22.38 22.12 19.97
CA PRO A 122 -23.63 22.80 19.63
C PRO A 122 -23.37 24.30 19.60
N GLU A 123 -23.75 24.97 18.51
CA GLU A 123 -23.64 26.43 18.41
C GLU A 123 -24.27 27.06 19.66
N PRO A 124 -23.60 28.02 20.34
CA PRO A 124 -24.20 28.68 21.47
C PRO A 124 -25.46 29.39 21.00
N LEU A 125 -26.60 28.99 21.59
CA LEU A 125 -27.92 29.60 21.37
C LEU A 125 -27.77 31.12 21.35
N ARG A 126 -27.86 31.72 20.16
CA ARG A 126 -27.96 33.17 20.00
C ARG A 126 -29.28 33.58 20.64
N HIS A 127 -29.25 33.97 21.92
CA HIS A 127 -30.38 34.63 22.54
C HIS A 127 -30.65 35.92 21.76
N SER A 128 -31.71 35.89 20.95
CA SER A 128 -32.37 37.08 20.44
C SER A 128 -32.92 37.86 21.62
N ALA A 129 -32.14 38.81 22.13
CA ALA A 129 -32.64 39.85 22.99
C ALA A 129 -33.57 40.75 22.18
N ALA A 130 -34.86 40.44 22.18
CA ALA A 130 -35.89 41.40 21.85
C ALA A 130 -36.21 42.19 23.12
N ALA A 131 -35.88 43.47 23.07
CA ALA A 131 -36.22 44.49 24.06
C ALA A 131 -37.72 44.85 24.02
#